data_AF-A0A0C2CAE8-F1
#
_entry.id   AF-A0A0C2CAE8-F1
#
_cell.length_a   1.000
_cell.length_b   1.000
_cell.length_c   1.000
_cell.angle_alpha   90.00
_cell.angle_beta   90.00
_cell.angle_gamma   90.00
#
_symmetry.space_group_name_H-M   'P 1'
#
loop_
_entity.id
_entity.type
_entity.pdbx_description
1 polymer ?
#
loop_
_entity_poly.entity_id
_entity_poly.type
_entity_poly.pdbx_seq_one_letter_code
_entity_poly.pdbx_strand_id
1 'polypeptide(L)'
;MLERTAATTEEREKKLIKLLYANKNGSRSEAFEALVMQYSHAFAVTDQELAQTKMVEHTIDTGDAAPIKQKTRPIPLATRVELRQILKDFQGRKVIEPKKCVLIEDKVEFLGHVIDKEGIHMNPAKVEAILLMDISKFW
;
A
#
# COMPACT_ATOMS: atom_id res chain seq x y z
N MET A 1 -15.54 -0.89 16.24
CA MET A 1 -14.72 -0.91 15.00
C MET A 1 -13.24 -1.01 15.40
N LEU A 2 -12.86 -2.13 16.03
CA LEU A 2 -11.51 -2.42 16.55
C LEU A 2 -11.25 -3.91 16.35
N GLU A 3 -11.26 -4.39 15.11
CA GLU A 3 -10.87 -5.78 14.81
C GLU A 3 -10.01 -5.80 13.56
N ARG A 4 -8.72 -5.53 13.75
CA ARG A 4 -7.69 -5.76 12.72
C ARG A 4 -6.41 -6.41 13.24
N THR A 5 -6.33 -6.66 14.54
CA THR A 5 -5.30 -7.53 15.13
C THR A 5 -5.95 -8.83 15.56
N ALA A 6 -5.41 -9.96 15.10
CA ALA A 6 -5.76 -11.30 15.58
C ALA A 6 -5.38 -11.55 17.05
N ALA A 7 -4.69 -10.58 17.68
CA ALA A 7 -4.30 -10.63 19.08
C ALA A 7 -5.46 -10.20 19.98
N THR A 8 -5.56 -10.85 21.13
CA THR A 8 -6.54 -10.50 22.17
C THR A 8 -6.25 -9.12 22.75
N THR A 9 -7.28 -8.44 23.27
CA THR A 9 -7.15 -7.13 23.92
C THR A 9 -6.10 -7.14 25.02
N GLU A 10 -6.05 -8.21 25.82
CA GLU A 10 -5.08 -8.36 26.90
C GLU A 10 -3.64 -8.46 26.40
N GLU A 11 -3.38 -9.18 25.31
CA GLU A 11 -2.05 -9.29 24.72
C GLU A 11 -1.58 -7.96 24.15
N ARG A 12 -2.50 -7.20 23.54
CA ARG A 12 -2.23 -5.85 23.04
C ARG A 12 -1.86 -4.90 24.18
N GLU A 13 -2.62 -4.91 25.27
CA GLU A 13 -2.38 -4.06 26.44
C GLU A 13 -1.07 -4.40 27.16
N LYS A 14 -0.78 -5.70 27.33
CA LYS A 14 0.52 -6.16 27.85
C LYS A 14 1.68 -5.69 26.97
N LYS A 15 1.51 -5.71 25.64
CA LYS A 15 2.51 -5.21 24.69
C LYS A 15 2.69 -3.70 24.80
N LEU A 16 1.61 -2.93 24.92
CA LEU A 16 1.66 -1.48 25.13
C LEU A 16 2.44 -1.13 26.40
N ILE A 17 2.10 -1.75 27.52
CA ILE A 17 2.76 -1.52 28.81
C ILE A 17 4.25 -1.88 28.71
N LYS A 18 4.59 -3.00 28.07
CA LYS A 18 5.99 -3.40 27.83
C LYS A 18 6.76 -2.34 27.04
N LEU A 19 6.17 -1.78 25.98
CA LEU A 19 6.80 -0.74 25.16
C LEU A 19 7.01 0.56 25.96
N LEU A 20 6.03 0.96 26.76
CA LEU A 20 6.13 2.17 27.57
C LEU A 20 7.19 2.05 28.67
N TYR A 21 7.31 0.89 29.31
CA TYR A 21 8.36 0.66 30.31
C TYR A 21 9.75 0.50 29.68
N ALA A 22 9.86 -0.07 28.47
CA ALA A 22 11.14 -0.11 27.76
C ALA A 22 11.65 1.31 27.44
N ASN A 23 10.75 2.26 27.19
CA ASN A 23 11.09 3.65 26.90
C ASN A 23 11.29 4.52 28.16
N LYS A 24 10.84 4.05 29.34
CA LYS A 24 10.88 4.82 30.59
C LYS A 24 11.99 4.30 31.51
N ASN A 25 12.98 5.14 31.83
CA ASN A 25 14.01 4.85 32.86
C ASN A 25 13.47 4.92 34.32
N GLY A 26 12.16 4.82 34.53
CA GLY A 26 11.50 5.10 35.81
C GLY A 26 10.71 3.92 36.36
N SER A 27 10.41 3.96 37.66
CA SER A 27 9.73 2.88 38.38
C SER A 27 8.30 2.60 37.91
N ARG A 28 7.90 1.34 38.10
CA ARG A 28 6.54 0.82 37.87
C ARG A 28 5.58 1.44 38.88
N SER A 29 4.46 1.99 38.41
CA SER A 29 3.44 2.62 39.27
C SER A 29 2.05 2.17 38.85
N GLU A 30 1.22 1.74 39.81
CA GLU A 30 -0.15 1.29 39.55
C GLU A 30 -1.02 2.40 38.95
N ALA A 31 -0.85 3.65 39.42
CA ALA A 31 -1.56 4.81 38.87
C ALA A 31 -1.22 5.06 37.40
N PHE A 32 0.03 4.78 36.99
CA PHE A 32 0.45 4.89 35.60
C PHE A 32 -0.20 3.80 34.73
N GLU A 33 -0.23 2.55 35.20
CA GLU A 33 -0.87 1.46 34.46
C GLU A 33 -2.38 1.72 34.30
N ALA A 34 -3.06 2.16 35.35
CA ALA A 34 -4.49 2.50 35.28
C ALA A 34 -4.77 3.58 34.21
N LEU A 35 -3.94 4.62 34.14
CA LEU A 35 -4.08 5.69 33.16
C LEU A 35 -3.84 5.20 31.72
N VAL A 36 -2.79 4.41 31.52
CA VAL A 36 -2.48 3.83 30.20
C VAL A 36 -3.62 2.93 29.73
N MET A 37 -4.21 2.15 30.62
CA MET A 37 -5.34 1.26 30.29
C MET A 37 -6.60 2.06 29.96
N GLN A 38 -6.87 3.14 30.70
CA GLN A 38 -8.00 4.04 30.43
C GLN A 38 -7.93 4.64 29.01
N TYR A 39 -6.74 5.04 28.57
CA TYR A 39 -6.51 5.66 27.26
C TYR A 39 -5.82 4.72 26.27
N SER A 40 -5.95 3.40 26.43
CA SER A 40 -5.24 2.41 25.60
C SER A 40 -5.57 2.49 24.11
N HIS A 41 -6.74 3.05 23.77
CA HIS A 41 -7.23 3.30 22.41
C HIS A 41 -6.55 4.48 21.71
N ALA A 42 -5.91 5.40 22.47
CA ALA A 42 -5.20 6.54 21.90
C ALA A 42 -3.81 6.18 21.35
N PHE A 43 -3.30 4.99 21.71
CA PHE A 43 -2.01 4.50 21.27
C PHE A 43 -2.17 3.52 20.12
N ALA A 44 -1.33 3.65 19.10
CA ALA A 44 -1.13 2.59 18.11
C ALA A 44 -0.01 1.66 18.61
N VAL A 45 -0.35 0.42 18.97
CA VAL A 45 0.62 -0.60 19.43
C VAL A 45 1.27 -1.32 18.24
N THR A 46 0.58 -1.33 17.10
CA THR A 46 1.04 -1.90 15.84
C THR A 46 0.70 -0.97 14.69
N ASP A 47 1.45 -1.05 13.59
CA ASP A 47 1.20 -0.21 12.40
C ASP A 47 -0.16 -0.46 11.73
N GLN A 48 -0.86 -1.54 12.14
CA GLN A 48 -2.22 -1.87 11.70
C GLN A 48 -3.29 -1.02 12.41
N GLU A 49 -2.94 -0.45 13.57
CA GLU A 49 -3.84 0.38 14.39
C GLU A 49 -3.82 1.85 13.96
N LEU A 50 -2.91 2.23 13.05
CA LEU A 50 -2.88 3.58 12.49
C LEU A 50 -4.20 3.88 11.78
N ALA A 51 -4.94 4.84 12.32
CA ALA A 51 -6.22 5.27 11.81
C ALA A 51 -6.07 6.42 10.79
N GLN A 52 -7.12 6.63 9.99
CA GLN A 52 -7.27 7.77 9.11
C GLN A 52 -8.30 8.73 9.67
N THR A 53 -8.11 10.03 9.47
CA THR A 53 -9.07 11.07 9.82
C THR A 53 -9.53 11.82 8.58
N LYS A 54 -10.81 12.20 8.56
CA LYS A 54 -11.38 13.10 7.54
C LYS A 54 -11.49 14.54 8.02
N MET A 55 -11.06 14.83 9.26
CA MET A 55 -11.15 16.18 9.83
C MET A 55 -10.21 17.17 9.14
N VAL A 56 -9.10 16.68 8.58
CA VAL A 56 -8.11 17.48 7.87
C VAL A 56 -7.71 16.71 6.62
N GLU A 57 -7.87 17.34 5.46
CA GLU A 57 -7.36 16.86 4.18
C GLU A 57 -6.21 17.77 3.75
N HIS A 58 -5.08 17.19 3.37
CA HIS A 58 -3.93 17.95 2.89
C HIS A 58 -4.03 18.19 1.39
N THR A 59 -4.10 19.45 0.98
CA THR A 59 -3.97 19.85 -0.42
C THR A 59 -2.50 20.09 -0.73
N ILE A 60 -1.97 19.41 -1.75
CA ILE A 60 -0.63 19.67 -2.28
C ILE A 60 -0.76 20.71 -3.38
N ASP A 61 -0.23 21.92 -3.14
CA ASP A 61 -0.18 22.97 -4.16
C ASP A 61 0.96 22.69 -5.16
N THR A 62 0.59 22.33 -6.38
CA THR A 62 1.55 22.09 -7.47
C THR A 62 1.86 23.35 -8.27
N GLY A 63 1.24 24.49 -7.98
CA GLY A 63 1.36 25.72 -8.76
C GLY A 63 1.08 25.48 -10.25
N ASP A 64 1.95 26.02 -11.11
CA ASP A 64 1.86 25.88 -12.57
C ASP A 64 2.58 24.63 -13.12
N ALA A 65 3.03 23.71 -12.26
CA ALA A 65 3.76 22.54 -12.70
C ALA A 65 2.86 21.55 -13.46
N ALA A 66 3.20 21.26 -14.72
CA ALA A 66 2.47 20.30 -15.54
C ALA A 66 2.63 18.85 -15.03
N PRO A 67 1.61 17.98 -15.18
CA PRO A 67 1.72 16.57 -14.81
C PRO A 67 2.85 15.85 -15.57
N ILE A 68 3.64 15.05 -14.85
CA ILE A 68 4.76 14.29 -15.42
C ILE A 68 4.43 12.80 -15.41
N LYS A 69 4.44 12.16 -16.59
CA LYS A 69 4.34 10.70 -16.73
C LYS A 69 5.73 10.08 -16.82
N GLN A 70 6.15 9.36 -15.78
CA GLN A 70 7.39 8.59 -15.79
C GLN A 70 7.11 7.10 -16.02
N LYS A 71 7.94 6.43 -16.83
CA LYS A 71 7.87 4.97 -16.98
C LYS A 71 8.29 4.28 -15.69
N THR A 72 7.49 3.32 -15.22
CA THR A 72 7.89 2.44 -14.11
C THR A 72 9.14 1.67 -14.49
N ARG A 73 10.11 1.58 -13.58
CA ARG A 73 11.34 0.82 -13.80
C ARG A 73 11.11 -0.64 -13.44
N PRO A 74 11.61 -1.61 -14.23
CA PRO A 74 11.46 -3.03 -13.91
C PRO A 74 12.04 -3.38 -12.55
N ILE A 75 11.28 -4.15 -11.77
CA ILE A 75 11.68 -4.60 -10.44
C ILE A 75 12.36 -5.98 -10.56
N PRO A 76 13.56 -6.16 -9.99
CA PRO A 76 14.27 -7.45 -9.97
C PRO A 76 13.38 -8.59 -9.45
N LEU A 77 13.48 -9.78 -10.04
CA LEU A 77 12.61 -10.91 -9.67
C LEU A 77 12.74 -11.30 -8.19
N ALA A 78 13.96 -11.26 -7.66
CA ALA A 78 14.26 -11.60 -6.26
C ALA A 78 13.45 -10.76 -5.26
N THR A 79 13.23 -9.47 -5.55
CA THR A 79 12.55 -8.55 -4.62
C THR A 79 11.03 -8.51 -4.81
N ARG A 80 10.49 -9.10 -5.89
CA ARG A 80 9.04 -9.05 -6.19
C ARG A 80 8.19 -9.73 -5.12
N VAL A 81 8.69 -10.78 -4.47
CA VAL A 81 7.94 -11.52 -3.45
C VAL A 81 7.73 -10.65 -2.21
N GLU A 82 8.80 -10.07 -1.69
CA GLU A 82 8.75 -9.16 -0.53
C GLU A 82 7.91 -7.93 -0.81
N LEU A 83 8.12 -7.30 -1.97
CA LEU A 83 7.38 -6.12 -2.36
C LEU A 83 5.86 -6.40 -2.47
N ARG A 84 5.48 -7.55 -3.03
CA ARG A 84 4.07 -7.96 -3.11
C ARG A 84 3.45 -8.10 -1.71
N GLN A 85 4.21 -8.61 -0.73
CA GLN A 85 3.73 -8.71 0.64
C GLN A 85 3.50 -7.33 1.27
N ILE A 86 4.43 -6.39 1.06
CA ILE A 86 4.32 -5.00 1.55
C ILE A 86 3.10 -4.31 0.93
N LEU A 87 2.90 -4.44 -0.39
CA LEU A 87 1.75 -3.81 -1.05
C LEU A 87 0.41 -4.39 -0.56
N LYS A 88 0.32 -5.70 -0.37
CA LYS A 88 -0.88 -6.35 0.22
C LYS A 88 -1.18 -5.79 1.60
N ASP A 89 -0.15 -5.61 2.41
CA ASP A 89 -0.28 -5.06 3.75
C ASP A 89 -0.75 -3.59 3.73
N PHE A 90 -0.13 -2.74 2.91
CA PHE A 90 -0.55 -1.34 2.75
C PHE A 90 -1.97 -1.22 2.21
N GLN A 91 -2.38 -2.11 1.28
CA GLN A 91 -3.73 -2.15 0.76
C GLN A 91 -4.73 -2.58 1.85
N GLY A 92 -4.38 -3.59 2.66
CA GLY A 92 -5.15 -4.00 3.83
C GLY A 92 -5.36 -2.84 4.80
N ARG A 93 -4.32 -2.05 5.06
CA ARG A 93 -4.32 -0.84 5.90
C ARG A 93 -4.98 0.39 5.25
N LYS A 94 -5.38 0.31 3.98
CA LYS A 94 -5.94 1.43 3.19
C LYS A 94 -4.98 2.62 3.06
N VAL A 95 -3.67 2.38 3.20
CA VAL A 95 -2.63 3.41 2.96
C VAL A 95 -2.49 3.69 1.46
N ILE A 96 -2.72 2.67 0.62
CA ILE A 96 -2.73 2.78 -0.84
C ILE A 96 -4.10 2.46 -1.43
N GLU A 97 -4.43 3.13 -2.54
CA GLU A 97 -5.64 2.89 -3.32
C GLU A 97 -5.25 2.43 -4.74
N PRO A 98 -5.45 1.15 -5.11
CA PRO A 98 -5.01 0.61 -6.39
C PRO A 98 -5.61 1.34 -7.61
N LYS A 99 -6.82 1.89 -7.49
CA LYS A 99 -7.46 2.65 -8.58
C LYS A 99 -6.68 3.90 -8.99
N LYS A 100 -5.83 4.43 -8.11
CA LYS A 100 -4.99 5.62 -8.37
C LYS A 100 -3.55 5.25 -8.72
N CYS A 101 -3.14 4.00 -8.52
CA CYS A 101 -1.75 3.55 -8.64
C CYS A 101 -1.68 2.21 -9.39
N VAL A 102 -1.08 2.17 -10.58
CA VAL A 102 -0.83 0.93 -11.33
C VAL A 102 0.45 0.27 -10.81
N LEU A 103 0.33 -0.62 -9.82
CA LEU A 103 1.46 -1.28 -9.17
C LEU A 103 1.29 -2.81 -9.16
N ILE A 104 2.35 -3.55 -9.51
CA ILE A 104 2.42 -5.03 -9.44
C ILE A 104 1.19 -5.70 -10.09
N GLU A 105 0.79 -5.20 -11.26
CA GLU A 105 -0.22 -5.86 -12.07
C GLU A 105 0.29 -7.22 -12.54
N ASP A 106 -0.61 -8.20 -12.62
CA ASP A 106 -0.30 -9.52 -13.16
C ASP A 106 0.00 -9.45 -14.67
N LYS A 107 -0.48 -8.39 -15.34
CA LYS A 107 -0.22 -8.08 -16.75
C LYS A 107 0.14 -6.60 -16.92
N VAL A 108 1.23 -6.30 -17.63
CA VAL A 108 1.69 -4.91 -17.86
C VAL A 108 2.05 -4.68 -19.32
N GLU A 109 1.67 -3.53 -19.88
CA GLU A 109 2.17 -3.10 -21.18
C GLU A 109 3.62 -2.62 -21.10
N PHE A 110 4.51 -3.25 -21.87
CA PHE A 110 5.92 -2.89 -21.95
C PHE A 110 6.44 -3.02 -23.38
N LEU A 111 7.05 -1.94 -23.89
CA LEU A 111 7.57 -1.84 -25.26
C LEU A 111 6.55 -2.24 -26.36
N GLY A 112 5.26 -2.04 -26.09
CA GLY A 112 4.19 -2.36 -27.03
C GLY A 112 3.79 -3.83 -27.08
N HIS A 113 4.18 -4.60 -26.09
CA HIS A 113 3.72 -5.95 -25.77
C HIS A 113 2.98 -5.93 -24.43
N VAL A 114 2.15 -6.94 -24.17
CA VAL A 114 1.57 -7.21 -22.85
C VAL A 114 2.38 -8.34 -22.22
N ILE A 115 3.00 -8.09 -21.08
CA ILE A 115 3.82 -9.07 -20.35
C ILE A 115 3.05 -9.55 -19.14
N ASP A 116 2.92 -10.86 -18.98
CA ASP A 116 2.29 -11.49 -17.82
C ASP A 116 3.06 -12.73 -17.34
N LYS A 117 2.45 -13.50 -16.43
CA LYS A 117 3.02 -14.75 -15.90
C LYS A 117 3.15 -15.87 -16.95
N GLU A 118 2.38 -15.82 -18.03
CA GLU A 118 2.36 -16.80 -19.12
C GLU A 118 3.39 -16.46 -20.21
N GLY A 119 3.81 -15.20 -20.32
CA GLY A 119 4.89 -14.77 -21.19
C GLY A 119 4.72 -13.37 -21.76
N ILE A 120 5.24 -13.16 -22.96
CA ILE A 120 5.14 -11.90 -23.71
C ILE A 120 4.08 -12.08 -24.80
N HIS A 121 3.06 -11.24 -24.78
CA HIS A 121 1.93 -11.27 -25.71
C HIS A 121 1.91 -10.01 -26.58
N MET A 122 1.37 -10.13 -27.78
CA MET A 122 1.12 -8.95 -28.63
C MET A 122 0.07 -8.06 -27.97
N ASN A 123 0.27 -6.74 -27.99
CA ASN A 123 -0.76 -5.84 -27.50
C ASN A 123 -2.03 -5.97 -28.38
N PRO A 124 -3.21 -6.27 -27.81
CA PRO A 124 -4.44 -6.49 -28.57
C PRO A 124 -4.84 -5.28 -29.42
N ALA A 125 -4.59 -4.05 -28.95
CA ALA A 125 -4.86 -2.85 -29.74
C ALA A 125 -4.00 -2.77 -31.01
N LYS A 126 -2.78 -3.29 -30.98
CA LYS A 126 -1.92 -3.39 -32.18
C LYS A 126 -2.41 -4.50 -33.12
N VAL A 127 -2.89 -5.61 -32.58
CA VAL A 127 -3.49 -6.70 -33.37
C VAL A 127 -4.74 -6.19 -34.08
N GLU A 128 -5.62 -5.50 -33.37
CA GLU A 128 -6.83 -4.89 -33.94
C GLU A 128 -6.49 -3.88 -35.03
N ALA A 129 -5.48 -3.02 -34.83
CA ALA A 129 -5.06 -2.06 -35.85
C ALA A 129 -4.59 -2.73 -37.15
N ILE A 130 -3.93 -3.89 -37.06
CA ILE A 130 -3.52 -4.69 -38.22
C ILE A 130 -4.72 -5.38 -38.87
N LEU A 131 -5.66 -5.91 -38.07
CA LEU A 131 -6.86 -6.57 -38.57
C LEU A 131 -7.81 -5.58 -39.27
N LEU A 132 -7.87 -4.33 -38.78
CA LEU A 132 -8.67 -3.25 -39.34
C LEU A 132 -7.95 -2.48 -40.45
N MET A 133 -6.70 -2.83 -40.76
CA MET A 133 -5.98 -2.24 -41.88
C MET A 133 -6.59 -2.70 -43.19
N ASP A 134 -7.16 -1.76 -43.93
CA ASP A 134 -7.66 -1.98 -45.29
C ASP A 134 -6.49 -2.03 -46.27
N ILE A 135 -6.10 -3.26 -46.64
CA ILE A 135 -4.96 -3.56 -47.52
C ILE A 135 -5.20 -3.00 -48.94
N SER A 136 -6.46 -2.75 -49.33
CA SER A 136 -6.80 -2.15 -50.62
C SER A 136 -6.33 -0.70 -50.78
N LYS A 137 -5.91 -0.05 -49.70
CA LYS A 137 -5.33 1.32 -49.73
C LYS A 137 -3.83 1.35 -49.99
N PHE A 138 -3.17 0.19 -50.09
CA PHE A 138 -1.72 0.07 -50.28
C PHE A 138 -1.32 -0.38 -51.70
N TRP A 139 -2.30 -0.67 -52.57
CA TRP A 139 -2.13 -1.02 -53.99
C TRP A 139 -3.08 -0.19 -54.84
#